data_AF-A0A7C1XQA0-F1
#
_entry.id   AF-A0A7C1XQA0-F1
#
_cell.length_a   1.000
_cell.length_b   1.000
_cell.length_c   1.000
_cell.angle_alpha   90.00
_cell.angle_beta   90.00
_cell.angle_gamma   90.00
#
_symmetry.space_group_name_H-M   'P 1'
#
loop_
_entity.id
_entity.type
_entity.pdbx_description
1 polymer ?
#
loop_
_entity_poly.entity_id
_entity_poly.type
_entity_poly.pdbx_seq_one_letter_code
_entity_poly.pdbx_strand_id
1 'polypeptide(L)'
;MSTANTDLHMQWRQLKDRLARYMVAVGGIGVIMAIILIFVYLLFIVLPLFSSASIEKVADYPLPADSGKTLYLAMEEQTEIAVRVTDQGQVEFLRTATGKLLKTVQLPLPENTTITSFSAATPESEVLAVGLSNGQAMVFKYHFKVSFPDDKRVLTPVVQYPLGQDPLLIDWGKHPLQALAVQIDDESAILVAVTDDQRLMMTVMEKEESMMDDEVSWSEPETSIIAQSHNDISFILLDKNQRNLYLANTNGELSFYDISDKSEPTLVQHIFLLAGHNQLQSLTLLAGDISLLAGDAQGNVSQWFPVKDAEGRRALRRIRGFSDFSQPVM
;
A
#
# COMPACT_ATOMS: atom_id res chain seq x y z
N MET A 1 43.98 66.51 50.46
CA MET A 1 43.08 65.42 50.88
C MET A 1 42.28 64.84 49.70
N SER A 2 42.91 64.58 48.54
CA SER A 2 42.20 64.21 47.28
C SER A 2 42.77 63.00 46.54
N THR A 3 43.79 62.33 47.07
CA THR A 3 44.46 61.20 46.39
C THR A 3 43.92 59.83 46.84
N ALA A 4 43.46 59.70 48.08
CA ALA A 4 43.00 58.42 48.64
C ALA A 4 41.65 57.92 48.06
N ASN A 5 40.80 58.82 47.57
CA ASN A 5 39.49 58.43 47.02
C ASN A 5 39.58 57.90 45.58
N THR A 6 40.62 58.31 44.83
CA THR A 6 40.87 57.88 43.45
C THR A 6 41.38 56.42 43.40
N ASP A 7 42.15 56.01 44.40
CA ASP A 7 42.72 54.67 44.50
C ASP A 7 41.65 53.59 44.74
N LEU A 8 40.64 53.88 45.56
CA LEU A 8 39.51 52.97 45.82
C LEU A 8 38.64 52.75 44.57
N HIS A 9 38.36 53.80 43.79
CA HIS A 9 37.64 53.69 42.53
C HIS A 9 38.45 52.92 41.45
N MET A 10 39.77 53.10 41.40
CA MET A 10 40.65 52.34 40.50
C MET A 10 40.72 50.86 40.88
N GLN A 11 40.85 50.53 42.16
CA GLN A 11 40.87 49.14 42.65
C GLN A 11 39.53 48.42 42.38
N TRP A 12 38.41 49.10 42.56
CA TRP A 12 37.10 48.54 42.27
C TRP A 12 36.85 48.34 40.77
N ARG A 13 37.35 49.25 39.92
CA ARG A 13 37.35 49.05 38.47
C ARG A 13 38.22 47.87 38.06
N GLN A 14 39.41 47.72 38.63
CA GLN A 14 40.30 46.58 38.37
C GLN A 14 39.67 45.24 38.79
N LEU A 15 38.91 45.21 39.89
CA LEU A 15 38.16 44.03 40.32
C LEU A 15 37.04 43.69 39.34
N LYS A 16 36.27 44.69 38.91
CA LYS A 16 35.22 44.53 37.88
C LYS A 16 35.78 44.05 36.55
N ASP A 17 36.90 44.62 36.11
CA ASP A 17 37.56 44.22 34.86
C ASP A 17 38.06 42.78 34.94
N ARG A 18 38.57 42.34 36.10
CA ARG A 18 38.95 40.93 36.31
C ARG A 18 37.74 40.00 36.32
N LEU A 19 36.68 40.35 37.04
CA LEU A 19 35.45 39.55 37.10
C LEU A 19 34.78 39.43 35.72
N ALA A 20 34.69 40.53 34.96
CA ALA A 20 34.16 40.53 33.61
C ALA A 20 35.00 39.63 32.69
N ARG A 21 36.34 39.68 32.80
CA ARG A 21 37.23 38.82 32.04
C ARG A 21 37.01 37.33 32.33
N TYR A 22 36.85 36.95 33.60
CA TYR A 22 36.55 35.57 33.97
C TYR A 22 35.16 35.13 33.52
N MET A 23 34.15 36.00 33.64
CA MET A 23 32.78 35.69 33.20
C MET A 23 32.70 35.45 31.69
N VAL A 24 33.36 36.30 30.88
CA VAL A 24 33.42 36.12 29.42
C VAL A 24 34.19 34.85 29.06
N ALA A 25 35.30 34.56 29.74
CA ALA A 25 36.06 33.33 29.51
C ALA A 25 35.26 32.07 29.84
N VAL A 26 34.60 32.02 31.01
CA VAL A 26 33.75 30.90 31.41
C VAL A 26 32.54 30.76 30.48
N GLY A 27 31.91 31.87 30.09
CA GLY A 27 30.80 31.87 29.14
C GLY A 27 31.22 31.34 27.76
N GLY A 28 32.36 31.80 27.24
CA GLY A 28 32.90 31.30 25.97
C GLY A 28 33.24 29.81 26.00
N ILE A 29 33.88 29.34 27.08
CA ILE A 29 34.15 27.91 27.30
C ILE A 29 32.84 27.12 27.40
N GLY A 30 31.84 27.65 28.11
CA GLY A 30 30.52 27.04 28.24
C GLY A 30 29.80 26.89 26.90
N VAL A 31 29.85 27.91 26.04
CA VAL A 31 29.30 27.84 24.69
C VAL A 31 30.04 26.80 23.85
N ILE A 32 31.37 26.77 23.90
CA ILE A 32 32.16 25.77 23.17
C ILE A 32 31.81 24.35 23.65
N MET A 33 31.73 24.12 24.97
CA MET A 33 31.30 22.83 25.53
C MET A 33 29.88 22.46 25.08
N ALA A 34 28.94 23.42 25.08
CA ALA A 34 27.57 23.17 24.63
C ALA A 34 27.51 22.80 23.15
N ILE A 35 28.26 23.50 22.28
CA ILE A 35 28.35 23.18 20.85
C ILE A 35 28.95 21.78 20.65
N ILE A 36 30.01 21.43 21.37
CA ILE A 36 30.61 20.08 21.32
C ILE A 36 29.62 19.02 21.80
N LEU A 37 28.89 19.28 22.88
CA LEU A 37 27.88 18.36 23.40
C LEU A 37 26.76 18.12 22.38
N ILE A 38 26.24 19.19 21.77
CA ILE A 38 25.25 19.10 20.69
C ILE A 38 25.83 18.32 19.51
N PHE A 39 27.07 18.60 19.10
CA PHE A 39 27.72 17.88 18.01
C PHE A 39 27.85 16.39 18.30
N VAL A 40 28.31 16.01 19.49
CA VAL A 40 28.42 14.60 19.91
C VAL A 40 27.04 13.94 19.96
N TYR A 41 26.03 14.63 20.47
CA TYR A 41 24.65 14.15 20.49
C TYR A 41 24.10 13.92 19.07
N LEU A 42 24.30 14.89 18.17
CA LEU A 42 23.90 14.75 16.76
C LEU A 42 24.65 13.61 16.08
N LEU A 43 25.96 13.49 16.31
CA LEU A 43 26.76 12.38 15.80
C LEU A 43 26.21 11.04 16.29
N PHE A 44 25.89 10.92 17.57
CA PHE A 44 25.30 9.72 18.16
C PHE A 44 23.95 9.34 17.52
N ILE A 45 23.10 10.32 17.21
CA ILE A 45 21.82 10.08 16.50
C ILE A 45 22.03 9.64 15.05
N VAL A 46 23.08 10.15 14.40
CA VAL A 46 23.33 9.89 12.97
C VAL A 46 24.06 8.56 12.75
N LEU A 47 24.92 8.12 13.68
CA LEU A 47 25.66 6.85 13.56
C LEU A 47 24.76 5.63 13.23
N PRO A 48 23.59 5.43 13.87
CA PRO A 48 22.65 4.37 13.50
C PRO A 48 22.20 4.39 12.04
N LEU A 49 22.14 5.54 11.36
CA LEU A 49 21.74 5.63 9.94
C LEU A 49 22.73 4.93 9.00
N PHE A 50 23.96 4.69 9.46
CA PHE A 50 24.97 3.92 8.72
C PHE A 50 24.98 2.43 9.06
N SER A 51 24.16 2.00 10.02
CA SER A 51 24.02 0.58 10.34
C SER A 51 23.22 -0.13 9.25
N SER A 52 23.61 -1.34 8.89
CA SER A 52 22.85 -2.15 7.94
C SER A 52 21.48 -2.51 8.52
N ALA A 53 20.46 -2.56 7.66
CA ALA A 53 19.16 -3.09 8.04
C ALA A 53 19.31 -4.56 8.47
N SER A 54 18.67 -4.93 9.58
CA SER A 54 18.60 -6.31 10.05
C SER A 54 17.14 -6.70 10.27
N ILE A 55 16.84 -7.98 10.09
CA ILE A 55 15.51 -8.55 10.30
C ILE A 55 15.68 -9.67 11.33
N GLU A 56 14.94 -9.57 12.42
CA GLU A 56 14.90 -10.59 13.47
C GLU A 56 13.52 -11.23 13.52
N LYS A 57 13.49 -12.54 13.72
CA LYS A 57 12.26 -13.30 13.84
C LYS A 57 11.67 -13.10 15.23
N VAL A 58 10.53 -12.39 15.31
CA VAL A 58 9.86 -12.07 16.58
C VAL A 58 8.93 -13.20 17.05
N ALA A 59 8.21 -13.84 16.12
CA ALA A 59 7.25 -14.91 16.44
C ALA A 59 7.14 -15.93 15.29
N ASP A 60 6.70 -17.14 15.63
CA ASP A 60 6.35 -18.20 14.67
C ASP A 60 5.33 -19.14 15.29
N TYR A 61 4.27 -19.38 14.54
CA TYR A 61 3.15 -20.20 14.94
C TYR A 61 2.43 -20.70 13.69
N PRO A 62 1.83 -21.90 13.75
CA PRO A 62 0.98 -22.38 12.68
C PRO A 62 -0.32 -21.55 12.64
N LEU A 63 -0.79 -21.24 11.44
CA LEU A 63 -2.14 -20.71 11.23
C LEU A 63 -3.15 -21.87 11.25
N PRO A 64 -4.41 -21.63 11.65
CA PRO A 64 -5.45 -22.65 11.61
C PRO A 64 -5.61 -23.20 10.17
N ALA A 65 -5.28 -24.47 9.97
CA ALA A 65 -5.36 -25.13 8.67
C ALA A 65 -6.81 -25.38 8.21
N ASP A 66 -7.73 -25.52 9.18
CA ASP A 66 -9.12 -25.88 8.94
C ASP A 66 -9.93 -24.78 8.22
N SER A 67 -9.40 -23.55 8.14
CA SER A 67 -10.08 -22.39 7.55
C SER A 67 -9.84 -22.21 6.04
N GLY A 68 -9.06 -23.10 5.42
CA GLY A 68 -8.76 -23.08 3.98
C GLY A 68 -7.44 -22.38 3.60
N LYS A 69 -7.21 -22.20 2.29
CA LYS A 69 -5.99 -21.57 1.76
C LYS A 69 -5.99 -20.07 2.04
N THR A 70 -4.84 -19.51 2.42
CA THR A 70 -4.67 -18.06 2.57
C THR A 70 -4.63 -17.39 1.19
N LEU A 71 -5.53 -16.45 0.97
CA LEU A 71 -5.53 -15.56 -0.20
C LEU A 71 -4.81 -14.24 0.10
N TYR A 72 -4.90 -13.75 1.34
CA TYR A 72 -4.30 -12.49 1.75
C TYR A 72 -3.88 -12.52 3.22
N LEU A 73 -2.78 -11.84 3.51
CA LEU A 73 -2.26 -11.67 4.86
C LEU A 73 -1.70 -10.24 4.99
N ALA A 74 -2.13 -9.52 6.02
CA ALA A 74 -1.59 -8.22 6.36
C ALA A 74 -1.54 -8.03 7.88
N MET A 75 -0.82 -7.01 8.32
CA MET A 75 -0.73 -6.59 9.72
C MET A 75 -1.17 -5.14 9.85
N GLU A 76 -1.82 -4.84 10.97
CA GLU A 76 -2.13 -3.47 11.38
C GLU A 76 -0.83 -2.68 11.64
N GLU A 77 -0.90 -1.35 11.54
CA GLU A 77 0.24 -0.42 11.60
C GLU A 77 1.16 -0.64 12.81
N GLN A 78 0.59 -0.94 13.99
CA GLN A 78 1.34 -1.19 15.22
C GLN A 78 1.72 -2.66 15.41
N THR A 79 1.47 -3.49 14.39
CA THR A 79 1.80 -4.91 14.35
C THR A 79 1.18 -5.71 15.50
N GLU A 80 0.03 -5.30 16.03
CA GLU A 80 -0.65 -6.02 17.13
C GLU A 80 -1.64 -7.10 16.63
N ILE A 81 -2.30 -6.81 15.51
CA ILE A 81 -3.33 -7.66 14.91
C ILE A 81 -2.98 -7.90 13.44
N ALA A 82 -3.02 -9.16 13.02
CA ALA A 82 -2.97 -9.56 11.62
C ALA A 82 -4.37 -9.84 11.10
N VAL A 83 -4.59 -9.59 9.82
CA VAL A 83 -5.78 -10.01 9.08
C VAL A 83 -5.37 -11.09 8.08
N ARG A 84 -6.13 -12.17 8.02
CA ARG A 84 -6.01 -13.25 7.04
C ARG A 84 -7.32 -13.42 6.32
N VAL A 85 -7.29 -13.46 5.00
CA VAL A 85 -8.45 -13.80 4.16
C VAL A 85 -8.24 -15.17 3.54
N THR A 86 -9.26 -16.02 3.61
CA THR A 86 -9.21 -17.40 3.10
C THR A 86 -10.00 -17.59 1.80
N ASP A 87 -9.71 -18.68 1.09
CA ASP A 87 -10.46 -19.13 -0.09
C ASP A 87 -11.90 -19.57 0.20
N GLN A 88 -12.24 -19.79 1.48
CA GLN A 88 -13.61 -20.00 1.97
C GLN A 88 -14.35 -18.70 2.32
N GLY A 89 -13.75 -17.54 2.06
CA GLY A 89 -14.36 -16.24 2.36
C GLY A 89 -14.41 -15.89 3.84
N GLN A 90 -13.49 -16.44 4.64
CA GLN A 90 -13.33 -16.05 6.05
C GLN A 90 -12.30 -14.94 6.18
N VAL A 91 -12.65 -13.90 6.92
CA VAL A 91 -11.74 -12.83 7.35
C VAL A 91 -11.41 -13.08 8.82
N GLU A 92 -10.21 -13.58 9.07
CA GLU A 92 -9.71 -13.93 10.40
C GLU A 92 -8.78 -12.84 10.93
N PHE A 93 -9.02 -12.40 12.16
CA PHE A 93 -8.17 -11.45 12.86
C PHE A 93 -7.41 -12.19 13.97
N LEU A 94 -6.09 -12.08 13.95
CA LEU A 94 -5.18 -12.88 14.78
C LEU A 94 -4.23 -11.96 15.55
N ARG A 95 -3.87 -12.31 16.78
CA ARG A 95 -2.81 -11.60 17.50
C ARG A 95 -1.44 -11.98 16.93
N THR A 96 -0.75 -11.01 16.35
CA THR A 96 0.55 -11.19 15.66
C THR A 96 1.62 -11.86 16.51
N ALA A 97 1.64 -11.62 17.81
CA ALA A 97 2.65 -12.19 18.72
C ALA A 97 2.43 -13.69 19.03
N THR A 98 1.22 -14.22 18.83
CA THR A 98 0.85 -15.56 19.33
C THR A 98 0.09 -16.43 18.33
N GLY A 99 -0.45 -15.85 17.26
CA GLY A 99 -1.36 -16.52 16.34
C GLY A 99 -2.76 -16.76 16.90
N LYS A 100 -3.07 -16.26 18.11
CA LYS A 100 -4.39 -16.46 18.72
C LYS A 100 -5.47 -15.74 17.91
N LEU A 101 -6.49 -16.48 17.49
CA LEU A 101 -7.69 -15.95 16.85
C LEU A 101 -8.44 -15.01 17.79
N LEU A 102 -8.71 -13.80 17.31
CA LEU A 102 -9.48 -12.75 18.01
C LEU A 102 -10.91 -12.71 17.51
N LYS A 103 -11.11 -12.79 16.19
CA LYS A 103 -12.41 -12.69 15.54
C LYS A 103 -12.36 -13.33 14.16
N THR A 104 -13.45 -13.98 13.77
CA THR A 104 -13.67 -14.43 12.38
C THR A 104 -14.95 -13.78 11.88
N VAL A 105 -14.90 -13.26 10.66
CA VAL A 105 -16.07 -12.73 9.95
C VAL A 105 -16.22 -13.53 8.66
N GLN A 106 -17.39 -14.15 8.47
CA GLN A 106 -17.74 -14.80 7.21
C GLN A 106 -18.29 -13.75 6.25
N LEU A 107 -17.73 -13.68 5.05
CA LEU A 107 -18.29 -12.84 3.99
C LEU A 107 -19.67 -13.40 3.57
N PRO A 108 -20.69 -12.54 3.37
CA PRO A 108 -22.04 -12.93 2.93
C PRO A 108 -22.04 -13.30 1.44
N LEU A 109 -21.33 -14.38 1.09
CA LEU A 109 -21.28 -14.89 -0.26
C LEU A 109 -22.57 -15.66 -0.60
N PRO A 110 -23.03 -15.63 -1.86
CA PRO A 110 -24.23 -16.36 -2.27
C PRO A 110 -24.02 -17.87 -2.12
N GLU A 111 -25.09 -18.60 -1.80
CA GLU A 111 -25.02 -20.06 -1.70
C GLU A 111 -24.54 -20.70 -3.02
N ASN A 112 -23.77 -21.79 -2.91
CA ASN A 112 -23.24 -22.54 -4.05
C ASN A 112 -22.29 -21.73 -4.95
N THR A 113 -21.62 -20.72 -4.42
CA THR A 113 -20.54 -20.00 -5.10
C THR A 113 -19.19 -20.32 -4.48
N THR A 114 -18.14 -20.22 -5.28
CA THR A 114 -16.74 -20.34 -4.82
C THR A 114 -15.97 -19.09 -5.21
N ILE A 115 -14.98 -18.71 -4.40
CA ILE A 115 -14.04 -17.65 -4.74
C ILE A 115 -13.11 -18.16 -5.84
N THR A 116 -13.07 -17.47 -6.98
CA THR A 116 -12.24 -17.79 -8.13
C THR A 116 -11.09 -16.81 -8.34
N SER A 117 -11.22 -15.59 -7.83
CA SER A 117 -10.17 -14.58 -7.85
C SER A 117 -10.20 -13.70 -6.61
N PHE A 118 -9.08 -13.04 -6.34
CA PHE A 118 -8.90 -12.15 -5.20
C PHE A 118 -8.09 -10.94 -5.63
N SER A 119 -8.43 -9.77 -5.08
CA SER A 119 -7.68 -8.53 -5.27
C SER A 119 -7.58 -7.76 -3.96
N ALA A 120 -6.45 -7.10 -3.76
CA ALA A 120 -6.31 -6.02 -2.80
C ALA A 120 -6.19 -4.70 -3.58
N ALA A 121 -6.87 -3.66 -3.12
CA ALA A 121 -6.62 -2.29 -3.56
C ALA A 121 -5.28 -1.80 -3.00
N THR A 122 -5.01 -0.49 -3.05
CA THR A 122 -3.82 0.06 -2.39
C THR A 122 -3.81 -0.28 -0.89
N PRO A 123 -2.65 -0.66 -0.31
CA PRO A 123 -2.57 -1.10 1.08
C PRO A 123 -3.20 -0.13 2.09
N GLU A 124 -3.12 1.18 1.83
CA GLU A 124 -3.65 2.23 2.69
C GLU A 124 -5.19 2.26 2.74
N SER A 125 -5.86 1.79 1.69
CA SER A 125 -7.32 1.77 1.62
C SER A 125 -7.94 0.66 2.47
N GLU A 126 -7.18 -0.40 2.77
CA GLU A 126 -7.63 -1.65 3.40
C GLU A 126 -8.79 -2.35 2.63
N VAL A 127 -9.05 -1.94 1.38
CA VAL A 127 -10.11 -2.48 0.53
C VAL A 127 -9.61 -3.72 -0.18
N LEU A 128 -10.45 -4.76 -0.15
CA LEU A 128 -10.24 -6.05 -0.77
C LEU A 128 -11.47 -6.42 -1.61
N ALA A 129 -11.27 -7.28 -2.59
CA ALA A 129 -12.37 -7.85 -3.36
C ALA A 129 -12.15 -9.33 -3.65
N VAL A 130 -13.25 -10.07 -3.71
CA VAL A 130 -13.28 -11.47 -4.16
C VAL A 130 -14.18 -11.59 -5.38
N GLY A 131 -13.69 -12.26 -6.42
CA GLY A 131 -14.48 -12.63 -7.58
C GLY A 131 -15.03 -14.05 -7.43
N LEU A 132 -16.26 -14.27 -7.87
CA LEU A 132 -17.00 -15.50 -7.65
C LEU A 132 -17.21 -16.28 -8.96
N SER A 133 -17.51 -17.57 -8.79
CA SER A 133 -17.80 -18.52 -9.87
C SER A 133 -19.09 -18.24 -10.65
N ASN A 134 -19.89 -17.26 -10.23
CA ASN A 134 -21.19 -16.92 -10.82
C ASN A 134 -21.22 -15.52 -11.47
N GLY A 135 -20.06 -14.93 -11.75
CA GLY A 135 -19.92 -13.62 -12.39
C GLY A 135 -20.15 -12.43 -11.45
N GLN A 136 -20.26 -12.66 -10.13
CA GLN A 136 -20.34 -11.59 -9.14
C GLN A 136 -18.99 -11.31 -8.49
N ALA A 137 -18.81 -10.09 -7.98
CA ALA A 137 -17.68 -9.70 -7.15
C ALA A 137 -18.17 -9.08 -5.85
N MET A 138 -17.50 -9.35 -4.74
CA MET A 138 -17.80 -8.73 -3.45
C MET A 138 -16.62 -7.88 -3.01
N VAL A 139 -16.90 -6.60 -2.69
CA VAL A 139 -15.91 -5.66 -2.15
C VAL A 139 -16.14 -5.48 -0.66
N PHE A 140 -15.07 -5.58 0.10
CA PHE A 140 -15.09 -5.43 1.56
C PHE A 140 -13.82 -4.73 2.03
N LYS A 141 -13.88 -4.15 3.22
CA LYS A 141 -12.77 -3.43 3.84
C LYS A 141 -12.57 -3.97 5.24
N TYR A 142 -11.34 -4.34 5.59
CA TYR A 142 -11.02 -4.57 7.01
C TYR A 142 -10.61 -3.24 7.64
N HIS A 143 -10.95 -3.03 8.91
CA HIS A 143 -10.57 -1.80 9.62
C HIS A 143 -10.44 -2.05 11.12
N PHE A 144 -9.65 -1.22 11.81
CA PHE A 144 -9.39 -1.34 13.25
C PHE A 144 -9.93 -0.11 13.99
N LYS A 145 -11.09 -0.26 14.63
CA LYS A 145 -11.66 0.82 15.45
C LYS A 145 -10.84 1.01 16.73
N VAL A 146 -10.32 2.22 16.92
CA VAL A 146 -9.61 2.61 18.14
C VAL A 146 -10.62 3.09 19.19
N SER A 147 -10.51 2.57 20.40
CA SER A 147 -11.30 3.02 21.56
C SER A 147 -10.42 3.10 22.81
N PHE A 148 -10.85 3.85 23.82
CA PHE A 148 -10.11 4.05 25.08
C PHE A 148 -10.96 3.71 26.32
N PRO A 149 -11.45 2.46 26.46
CA PRO A 149 -12.08 2.05 27.73
C PRO A 149 -11.07 2.12 28.87
N ASP A 150 -11.43 2.77 29.99
CA ASP A 150 -10.58 2.95 31.17
C ASP A 150 -9.19 3.53 30.87
N ASP A 151 -9.11 4.52 29.98
CA ASP A 151 -7.87 5.15 29.50
C ASP A 151 -6.86 4.17 28.86
N LYS A 152 -7.33 3.01 28.40
CA LYS A 152 -6.51 2.01 27.71
C LYS A 152 -6.93 1.88 26.26
N ARG A 153 -5.98 2.06 25.34
CA ARG A 153 -6.22 1.88 23.91
C ARG A 153 -6.59 0.42 23.61
N VAL A 154 -7.71 0.22 22.93
CA VAL A 154 -8.18 -1.07 22.43
C VAL A 154 -8.51 -0.95 20.95
N LEU A 155 -7.91 -1.83 20.15
CA LEU A 155 -8.21 -2.00 18.73
C LEU A 155 -9.30 -3.07 18.56
N THR A 156 -10.40 -2.70 17.92
CA THR A 156 -11.50 -3.62 17.60
C THR A 156 -11.57 -3.85 16.09
N PRO A 157 -11.25 -5.06 15.61
CA PRO A 157 -11.33 -5.37 14.19
C PRO A 157 -12.78 -5.45 13.70
N VAL A 158 -13.03 -4.81 12.58
CA VAL A 158 -14.33 -4.80 11.89
C VAL A 158 -14.13 -5.06 10.40
N VAL A 159 -15.16 -5.63 9.77
CA VAL A 159 -15.27 -5.70 8.31
C VAL A 159 -16.41 -4.77 7.92
N GLN A 160 -16.15 -3.93 6.94
CA GLN A 160 -17.07 -2.98 6.34
C GLN A 160 -17.29 -3.34 4.87
N TYR A 161 -18.38 -2.84 4.30
CA TYR A 161 -18.79 -3.17 2.94
C TYR A 161 -19.02 -1.85 2.19
N PRO A 162 -17.97 -1.26 1.60
CA PRO A 162 -18.04 0.10 1.06
C PRO A 162 -19.03 0.21 -0.10
N LEU A 163 -19.28 -0.88 -0.84
CA LEU A 163 -20.23 -0.95 -1.95
C LEU A 163 -21.51 -1.74 -1.61
N GLY A 164 -21.81 -1.92 -0.31
CA GLY A 164 -22.94 -2.72 0.16
C GLY A 164 -22.60 -4.19 0.43
N GLN A 165 -23.49 -4.88 1.16
CA GLN A 165 -23.30 -6.27 1.58
C GLN A 165 -23.60 -7.29 0.48
N ASP A 166 -24.37 -6.90 -0.53
CA ASP A 166 -24.73 -7.77 -1.64
C ASP A 166 -23.59 -7.79 -2.69
N PRO A 167 -23.15 -8.96 -3.18
CA PRO A 167 -22.17 -9.04 -4.25
C PRO A 167 -22.67 -8.37 -5.54
N LEU A 168 -21.82 -7.55 -6.14
CA LEU A 168 -22.08 -6.84 -7.39
C LEU A 168 -22.05 -7.81 -8.57
N LEU A 169 -23.04 -7.73 -9.46
CA LEU A 169 -23.05 -8.49 -10.70
C LEU A 169 -22.14 -7.82 -11.73
N ILE A 170 -21.03 -8.47 -12.07
CA ILE A 170 -20.06 -7.97 -13.05
C ILE A 170 -20.36 -8.57 -14.42
N ASP A 171 -20.56 -9.89 -14.48
CA ASP A 171 -20.92 -10.56 -15.73
C ASP A 171 -22.35 -11.11 -15.71
N TRP A 172 -23.20 -10.54 -16.55
CA TRP A 172 -24.58 -11.00 -16.77
C TRP A 172 -24.66 -12.44 -17.31
N GLY A 173 -23.61 -12.90 -18.02
CA GLY A 173 -23.46 -14.27 -18.47
C GLY A 173 -23.15 -15.27 -17.34
N LYS A 174 -22.86 -14.78 -16.13
CA LYS A 174 -22.48 -15.55 -14.94
C LYS A 174 -21.22 -16.39 -15.12
N HIS A 175 -20.31 -15.95 -15.99
CA HIS A 175 -19.01 -16.57 -16.15
C HIS A 175 -18.15 -16.34 -14.90
N PRO A 176 -17.38 -17.35 -14.45
CA PRO A 176 -16.43 -17.20 -13.35
C PRO A 176 -15.45 -16.04 -13.58
N LEU A 177 -15.22 -15.22 -12.55
CA LEU A 177 -14.22 -14.15 -12.60
C LEU A 177 -12.83 -14.72 -12.29
N GLN A 178 -12.00 -14.96 -13.32
CA GLN A 178 -10.68 -15.57 -13.20
C GLN A 178 -9.61 -14.65 -12.62
N ALA A 179 -9.71 -13.36 -12.92
CA ALA A 179 -8.86 -12.32 -12.36
C ALA A 179 -9.69 -11.09 -12.05
N LEU A 180 -9.28 -10.34 -11.03
CA LEU A 180 -9.98 -9.17 -10.51
C LEU A 180 -8.97 -8.12 -10.09
N ALA A 181 -9.30 -6.86 -10.30
CA ALA A 181 -8.68 -5.71 -9.66
C ALA A 181 -9.77 -4.79 -9.12
N VAL A 182 -9.50 -4.13 -8.00
CA VAL A 182 -10.41 -3.15 -7.39
C VAL A 182 -9.63 -1.90 -6.97
N GLN A 183 -10.19 -0.73 -7.19
CA GLN A 183 -9.81 0.51 -6.52
C GLN A 183 -11.05 1.30 -6.15
N ILE A 184 -10.99 1.96 -5.00
CA ILE A 184 -12.02 2.87 -4.51
C ILE A 184 -11.32 4.12 -4.02
N ASP A 185 -11.78 5.28 -4.48
CA ASP A 185 -11.42 6.58 -3.93
C ASP A 185 -12.65 7.32 -3.40
N ASP A 186 -12.51 8.61 -3.13
CA ASP A 186 -13.57 9.42 -2.53
C ASP A 186 -14.73 9.71 -3.49
N GLU A 187 -14.53 9.54 -4.80
CA GLU A 187 -15.48 9.91 -5.87
C GLU A 187 -16.02 8.69 -6.63
N SER A 188 -15.23 7.64 -6.79
CA SER A 188 -15.55 6.51 -7.66
C SER A 188 -14.99 5.17 -7.18
N ALA A 189 -15.63 4.09 -7.58
CA ALA A 189 -15.17 2.72 -7.42
C ALA A 189 -15.06 2.03 -8.78
N ILE A 190 -13.92 1.39 -9.03
CA ILE A 190 -13.68 0.63 -10.25
C ILE A 190 -13.30 -0.80 -9.91
N LEU A 191 -13.99 -1.73 -10.58
CA LEU A 191 -13.64 -3.13 -10.62
C LEU A 191 -13.29 -3.49 -12.06
N VAL A 192 -12.17 -4.18 -12.25
CA VAL A 192 -11.80 -4.76 -13.54
C VAL A 192 -11.71 -6.25 -13.37
N ALA A 193 -12.46 -7.01 -14.17
CA ALA A 193 -12.47 -8.46 -14.11
C ALA A 193 -12.17 -9.07 -15.47
N VAL A 194 -11.53 -10.24 -15.45
CA VAL A 194 -11.41 -11.11 -16.62
C VAL A 194 -12.22 -12.37 -16.36
N THR A 195 -13.16 -12.66 -17.24
CA THR A 195 -14.00 -13.86 -17.22
C THR A 195 -13.27 -15.05 -17.82
N ASP A 196 -13.80 -16.26 -17.63
CA ASP A 196 -13.23 -17.49 -18.19
C ASP A 196 -13.25 -17.57 -19.74
N ASP A 197 -14.13 -16.82 -20.38
CA ASP A 197 -14.18 -16.62 -21.83
C ASP A 197 -13.32 -15.44 -22.31
N GLN A 198 -12.39 -14.96 -21.45
CA GLN A 198 -11.36 -13.96 -21.75
C GLN A 198 -11.92 -12.56 -22.08
N ARG A 199 -13.14 -12.24 -21.65
CA ARG A 199 -13.66 -10.86 -21.74
C ARG A 199 -13.09 -10.03 -20.60
N LEU A 200 -12.52 -8.89 -20.96
CA LEU A 200 -12.09 -7.89 -20.00
C LEU A 200 -13.25 -6.93 -19.76
N MET A 201 -13.80 -6.99 -18.55
CA MET A 201 -14.95 -6.20 -18.11
C MET A 201 -14.49 -5.14 -17.12
N MET A 202 -15.01 -3.93 -17.26
CA MET A 202 -14.79 -2.84 -16.32
C MET A 202 -16.14 -2.37 -15.80
N THR A 203 -16.29 -2.39 -14.48
CA THR A 203 -17.45 -1.89 -13.76
C THR A 203 -17.07 -0.62 -13.04
N VAL A 204 -17.86 0.43 -13.23
CA VAL A 204 -17.65 1.75 -12.62
C VAL A 204 -18.88 2.13 -11.82
N MET A 205 -18.65 2.67 -10.62
CA MET A 205 -19.68 3.24 -9.77
C MET A 205 -19.20 4.61 -9.30
N GLU A 206 -20.07 5.61 -9.39
CA GLU A 206 -19.78 6.96 -8.90
C GLU A 206 -20.48 7.16 -7.57
N LYS A 207 -19.85 7.90 -6.66
CA LYS A 207 -20.44 8.23 -5.38
C LYS A 207 -21.51 9.29 -5.59
N GLU A 208 -22.72 9.03 -5.12
CA GLU A 208 -23.81 9.99 -5.16
C GLU A 208 -23.76 10.84 -3.89
N GLU A 209 -23.56 12.16 -4.03
CA GLU A 209 -23.72 13.09 -2.90
C GLU A 209 -25.21 13.23 -2.57
N SER A 210 -25.63 12.60 -1.47
CA SER A 210 -26.96 12.84 -0.92
C SER A 210 -27.02 14.24 -0.32
N MET A 211 -27.90 15.09 -0.85
CA MET A 211 -28.13 16.45 -0.34
C MET A 211 -28.95 16.47 0.97
N MET A 212 -29.44 15.31 1.41
CA MET A 212 -30.45 15.18 2.48
C MET A 212 -30.09 14.14 3.56
N ASP A 213 -29.21 13.19 3.26
CA ASP A 213 -28.82 12.12 4.17
C ASP A 213 -27.30 12.04 4.30
N ASP A 214 -26.82 11.66 5.48
CA ASP A 214 -25.38 11.45 5.74
C ASP A 214 -24.90 10.06 5.24
N GLU A 215 -25.80 9.27 4.63
CA GLU A 215 -25.49 7.95 4.08
C GLU A 215 -24.80 8.05 2.71
N VAL A 216 -23.69 7.32 2.57
CA VAL A 216 -22.97 7.19 1.29
C VAL A 216 -23.76 6.26 0.38
N SER A 217 -24.31 6.81 -0.70
CA SER A 217 -24.89 6.06 -1.81
C SER A 217 -23.94 6.01 -3.01
N TRP A 218 -24.05 4.96 -3.79
CA TRP A 218 -23.33 4.78 -5.06
C TRP A 218 -24.34 4.68 -6.19
N SER A 219 -23.94 5.12 -7.37
CA SER A 219 -24.69 4.91 -8.59
C SER A 219 -24.87 3.41 -8.88
N GLU A 220 -25.83 3.09 -9.74
CA GLU A 220 -25.91 1.75 -10.32
C GLU A 220 -24.59 1.39 -11.03
N PRO A 221 -24.14 0.12 -10.95
CA PRO A 221 -22.89 -0.31 -11.56
C PRO A 221 -22.98 -0.31 -13.09
N GLU A 222 -22.18 0.55 -13.72
CA GLU A 222 -22.05 0.58 -15.18
C GLU A 222 -20.93 -0.37 -15.60
N THR A 223 -21.30 -1.48 -16.25
CA THR A 223 -20.32 -2.48 -16.72
C THR A 223 -20.19 -2.47 -18.24
N SER A 224 -18.96 -2.31 -18.73
CA SER A 224 -18.61 -2.36 -20.14
C SER A 224 -17.56 -3.42 -20.43
N ILE A 225 -17.58 -3.97 -21.65
CA ILE A 225 -16.51 -4.84 -22.15
C ILE A 225 -15.50 -3.95 -22.85
N ILE A 226 -14.29 -3.85 -22.31
CA ILE A 226 -13.27 -2.92 -22.77
C ILE A 226 -12.26 -3.59 -23.72
N ALA A 227 -12.12 -4.91 -23.66
CA ALA A 227 -11.36 -5.70 -24.62
C ALA A 227 -11.76 -7.18 -24.55
N GLN A 228 -11.34 -7.96 -25.55
CA GLN A 228 -11.28 -9.41 -25.46
C GLN A 228 -9.81 -9.83 -25.48
N SER A 229 -9.35 -10.40 -24.38
CA SER A 229 -8.00 -10.94 -24.31
C SER A 229 -7.90 -12.20 -25.17
N HIS A 230 -6.78 -12.36 -25.86
CA HIS A 230 -6.49 -13.59 -26.61
C HIS A 230 -5.55 -14.51 -25.82
N ASN A 231 -5.05 -14.04 -24.67
CA ASN A 231 -4.07 -14.71 -23.83
C ASN A 231 -4.55 -14.74 -22.38
N ASP A 232 -4.13 -15.76 -21.63
CA ASP A 232 -4.50 -15.92 -20.22
C ASP A 232 -3.93 -14.78 -19.36
N ILE A 233 -4.78 -13.84 -18.95
CA ILE A 233 -4.38 -12.75 -18.06
C ILE A 233 -4.22 -13.29 -16.64
N SER A 234 -3.04 -13.09 -16.06
CA SER A 234 -2.70 -13.57 -14.72
C SER A 234 -2.57 -12.44 -13.70
N PHE A 235 -2.29 -11.22 -14.16
CA PHE A 235 -2.12 -10.04 -13.32
C PHE A 235 -2.97 -8.89 -13.87
N ILE A 236 -3.73 -8.26 -12.98
CA ILE A 236 -4.49 -7.04 -13.26
C ILE A 236 -4.11 -6.05 -12.17
N LEU A 237 -3.60 -4.88 -12.57
CA LEU A 237 -3.21 -3.82 -11.64
C LEU A 237 -3.87 -2.51 -12.04
N LEU A 238 -4.40 -1.84 -11.03
CA LEU A 238 -5.09 -0.56 -11.14
C LEU A 238 -4.42 0.42 -10.17
N ASP A 239 -4.00 1.58 -10.67
CA ASP A 239 -3.41 2.62 -9.82
C ASP A 239 -4.47 3.30 -8.94
N LYS A 240 -4.07 3.86 -7.79
CA LYS A 240 -5.00 4.53 -6.86
C LYS A 240 -5.79 5.68 -7.45
N ASN A 241 -5.24 6.35 -8.47
CA ASN A 241 -5.91 7.46 -9.14
C ASN A 241 -6.88 6.97 -10.21
N GLN A 242 -6.96 5.66 -10.41
CA GLN A 242 -7.84 5.02 -11.37
C GLN A 242 -7.61 5.48 -12.81
N ARG A 243 -6.38 5.80 -13.20
CA ARG A 243 -6.04 6.31 -14.55
C ARG A 243 -5.33 5.27 -15.39
N ASN A 244 -4.74 4.26 -14.77
CA ASN A 244 -3.84 3.33 -15.39
C ASN A 244 -4.27 1.90 -15.06
N LEU A 245 -4.53 1.12 -16.10
CA LEU A 245 -4.81 -0.29 -16.00
C LEU A 245 -3.70 -1.08 -16.68
N TYR A 246 -3.12 -2.03 -15.96
CA TYR A 246 -2.10 -2.93 -16.46
C TYR A 246 -2.63 -4.35 -16.44
N LEU A 247 -2.51 -5.04 -17.57
CA LEU A 247 -2.86 -6.44 -17.70
C LEU A 247 -1.61 -7.18 -18.12
N ALA A 248 -1.28 -8.28 -17.45
CA ALA A 248 -0.17 -9.12 -17.87
C ALA A 248 -0.47 -10.60 -17.74
N ASN A 249 0.21 -11.38 -18.56
CA ASN A 249 0.21 -12.84 -18.46
C ASN A 249 1.53 -13.36 -17.88
N THR A 250 1.58 -14.66 -17.56
CA THR A 250 2.81 -15.29 -17.09
C THR A 250 3.95 -15.29 -18.10
N ASN A 251 3.69 -15.02 -19.38
CA ASN A 251 4.76 -14.90 -20.40
C ASN A 251 5.43 -13.51 -20.38
N GLY A 252 4.98 -12.60 -19.50
CA GLY A 252 5.51 -11.25 -19.38
C GLY A 252 5.02 -10.28 -20.45
N GLU A 253 4.03 -10.66 -21.24
CA GLU A 253 3.31 -9.75 -22.13
C GLU A 253 2.40 -8.86 -21.29
N LEU A 254 2.50 -7.54 -21.49
CA LEU A 254 1.77 -6.54 -20.75
C LEU A 254 1.06 -5.57 -21.70
N SER A 255 -0.24 -5.39 -21.46
CA SER A 255 -1.07 -4.35 -22.05
C SER A 255 -1.30 -3.24 -21.02
N PHE A 256 -0.97 -2.01 -21.42
CA PHE A 256 -1.14 -0.80 -20.62
C PHE A 256 -2.25 0.06 -21.22
N TYR A 257 -3.31 0.29 -20.44
CA TYR A 257 -4.46 1.10 -20.80
C TYR A 257 -4.49 2.42 -20.03
N ASP A 258 -4.90 3.49 -20.71
CA ASP A 258 -5.35 4.73 -20.08
C ASP A 258 -6.86 4.65 -19.88
N ILE A 259 -7.27 4.76 -18.62
CA ILE A 259 -8.68 4.74 -18.18
C ILE A 259 -9.03 6.05 -17.46
N SER A 260 -8.35 7.15 -17.82
CA SER A 260 -8.73 8.49 -17.34
C SER A 260 -10.14 8.86 -17.79
N ASP A 261 -10.53 8.43 -19.00
CA ASP A 261 -11.92 8.39 -19.44
C ASP A 261 -12.47 6.97 -19.22
N LYS A 262 -13.47 6.86 -18.33
CA LYS A 262 -14.06 5.59 -17.93
C LYS A 262 -14.94 4.98 -19.02
N SER A 263 -15.49 5.82 -19.89
CA SER A 263 -16.38 5.40 -20.96
C SER A 263 -15.61 4.84 -22.16
N GLU A 264 -14.38 5.32 -22.37
CA GLU A 264 -13.53 4.93 -23.50
C GLU A 264 -12.08 4.60 -23.06
N PRO A 265 -11.85 3.46 -22.39
CA PRO A 265 -10.50 2.95 -22.13
C PRO A 265 -9.68 2.78 -23.41
N THR A 266 -8.47 3.34 -23.43
CA THR A 266 -7.60 3.30 -24.61
C THR A 266 -6.34 2.48 -24.34
N LEU A 267 -6.02 1.55 -25.25
CA LEU A 267 -4.75 0.83 -25.19
C LEU A 267 -3.61 1.78 -25.57
N VAL A 268 -2.75 2.10 -24.60
CA VAL A 268 -1.59 2.98 -24.79
C VAL A 268 -0.44 2.21 -25.40
N GLN A 269 -0.16 1.04 -24.83
CA GLN A 269 1.01 0.27 -25.22
C GLN A 269 0.82 -1.22 -24.93
N HIS A 270 1.46 -2.03 -25.77
CA HIS A 270 1.57 -3.46 -25.58
C HIS A 270 3.05 -3.87 -25.72
N ILE A 271 3.62 -4.48 -24.68
CA ILE A 271 5.05 -4.77 -24.57
C ILE A 271 5.34 -6.10 -23.89
N PHE A 272 6.58 -6.57 -23.98
CA PHE A 272 7.12 -7.62 -23.13
C PHE A 272 7.98 -7.02 -22.02
N LEU A 273 7.67 -7.35 -20.76
CA LEU A 273 8.42 -6.92 -19.57
C LEU A 273 9.71 -7.72 -19.38
N LEU A 274 9.73 -8.95 -19.90
CA LEU A 274 10.83 -9.88 -19.72
C LEU A 274 11.61 -10.04 -21.02
N ALA A 275 12.91 -10.27 -20.90
CA ALA A 275 13.76 -10.62 -22.02
C ALA A 275 13.89 -12.14 -22.12
N GLY A 276 13.75 -12.70 -23.32
CA GLY A 276 13.86 -14.14 -23.55
C GLY A 276 12.61 -14.93 -23.12
N HIS A 277 12.75 -16.23 -22.91
CA HIS A 277 11.67 -17.15 -22.55
C HIS A 277 11.55 -17.33 -21.02
N ASN A 278 11.50 -16.22 -20.27
CA ASN A 278 11.29 -16.24 -18.82
C ASN A 278 9.80 -16.12 -18.48
N GLN A 279 9.42 -16.56 -17.28
CA GLN A 279 8.04 -16.52 -16.80
C GLN A 279 7.90 -15.43 -15.72
N LEU A 280 6.91 -14.56 -15.88
CA LEU A 280 6.51 -13.56 -14.90
C LEU A 280 5.84 -14.26 -13.72
N GLN A 281 6.39 -14.04 -12.52
CA GLN A 281 5.89 -14.64 -11.27
C GLN A 281 5.18 -13.61 -10.40
N SER A 282 5.65 -12.37 -10.42
CA SER A 282 5.08 -11.28 -9.63
C SER A 282 5.01 -10.01 -10.45
N LEU A 283 3.92 -9.27 -10.24
CA LEU A 283 3.73 -7.95 -10.81
C LEU A 283 3.04 -7.09 -9.75
N THR A 284 3.68 -6.01 -9.32
CA THR A 284 3.12 -5.10 -8.31
C THR A 284 3.45 -3.65 -8.62
N LEU A 285 2.55 -2.76 -8.21
CA LEU A 285 2.84 -1.33 -8.12
C LEU A 285 3.62 -1.05 -6.84
N LEU A 286 4.58 -0.13 -6.90
CA LEU A 286 5.26 0.42 -5.74
C LEU A 286 4.44 1.55 -5.14
N ALA A 287 4.72 1.86 -3.87
CA ALA A 287 4.14 3.01 -3.17
C ALA A 287 4.18 4.28 -4.04
N GLY A 288 3.00 4.88 -4.24
CA GLY A 288 2.81 6.04 -5.13
C GLY A 288 2.35 5.69 -6.55
N ASP A 289 2.25 4.40 -6.90
CA ASP A 289 1.69 3.83 -8.13
C ASP A 289 2.29 4.28 -9.47
N ILE A 290 3.46 4.92 -9.42
CA ILE A 290 4.18 5.36 -10.62
C ILE A 290 5.05 4.24 -11.18
N SER A 291 5.53 3.33 -10.31
CA SER A 291 6.50 2.31 -10.68
C SER A 291 5.92 0.92 -10.58
N LEU A 292 6.07 0.17 -11.66
CA LEU A 292 5.71 -1.24 -11.78
C LEU A 292 6.96 -2.10 -11.57
N LEU A 293 6.87 -3.07 -10.67
CA LEU A 293 7.90 -4.09 -10.47
C LEU A 293 7.43 -5.42 -11.07
N ALA A 294 8.24 -5.97 -11.96
CA ALA A 294 8.05 -7.28 -12.55
C ALA A 294 9.17 -8.22 -12.10
N GLY A 295 8.80 -9.27 -11.37
CA GLY A 295 9.69 -10.33 -10.91
C GLY A 295 9.54 -11.59 -11.76
N ASP A 296 10.66 -12.17 -12.18
CA ASP A 296 10.68 -13.41 -12.97
C ASP A 296 11.05 -14.65 -12.14
N ALA A 297 10.83 -15.81 -12.74
CA ALA A 297 11.13 -17.12 -12.16
C ALA A 297 12.62 -17.37 -11.88
N GLN A 298 13.51 -16.52 -12.42
CA GLN A 298 14.96 -16.62 -12.26
C GLN A 298 15.46 -15.70 -11.15
N GLY A 299 14.57 -14.95 -10.48
CA GLY A 299 14.93 -14.00 -9.43
C GLY A 299 15.34 -12.63 -9.96
N ASN A 300 15.14 -12.34 -11.25
CA ASN A 300 15.35 -10.98 -11.75
C ASN A 300 14.12 -10.12 -11.43
N VAL A 301 14.37 -8.90 -10.98
CA VAL A 301 13.35 -7.87 -10.81
C VAL A 301 13.64 -6.74 -11.77
N SER A 302 12.63 -6.28 -12.50
CA SER A 302 12.72 -5.11 -13.38
C SER A 302 11.72 -4.05 -12.95
N GLN A 303 12.17 -2.79 -12.94
CA GLN A 303 11.31 -1.65 -12.65
C GLN A 303 11.00 -0.87 -13.91
N TRP A 304 9.72 -0.56 -14.07
CA TRP A 304 9.14 0.18 -15.18
C TRP A 304 8.38 1.41 -14.66
N PHE A 305 8.44 2.53 -15.37
CA PHE A 305 7.52 3.65 -15.15
C PHE A 305 7.05 4.26 -16.47
N PRO A 306 5.83 4.84 -16.50
CA PRO A 306 5.35 5.56 -17.66
C PRO A 306 6.10 6.89 -17.80
N VAL A 307 6.67 7.13 -18.98
CA VAL A 307 7.29 8.40 -19.39
C VAL A 307 6.57 9.01 -20.55
N LYS A 308 6.82 10.29 -20.80
CA LYS A 308 6.52 10.89 -22.09
C LYS A 308 7.68 10.62 -23.06
N ASP A 309 7.37 10.10 -24.24
CA ASP A 309 8.34 9.98 -25.32
C ASP A 309 8.62 11.36 -25.98
N ALA A 310 9.43 11.36 -27.04
CA ALA A 310 9.79 12.59 -27.75
C ALA A 310 8.58 13.30 -28.38
N GLU A 311 7.51 12.55 -28.67
CA GLU A 311 6.24 13.05 -29.20
C GLU A 311 5.23 13.42 -28.10
N GLY A 312 5.62 13.29 -26.83
CA GLY A 312 4.77 13.60 -25.67
C GLY A 312 3.78 12.50 -25.30
N ARG A 313 3.82 11.34 -25.97
CA ARG A 313 2.94 10.19 -25.71
C ARG A 313 3.43 9.41 -24.50
N ARG A 314 2.49 8.84 -23.74
CA ARG A 314 2.82 8.00 -22.59
C ARG A 314 3.35 6.66 -23.07
N ALA A 315 4.48 6.21 -22.52
CA ALA A 315 5.07 4.91 -22.81
C ALA A 315 5.75 4.36 -21.56
N LEU A 316 5.56 3.06 -21.28
CA LEU A 316 6.32 2.37 -20.25
C LEU A 316 7.77 2.19 -20.70
N ARG A 317 8.71 2.53 -19.81
CA ARG A 317 10.14 2.30 -20.02
C ARG A 317 10.74 1.55 -18.86
N ARG A 318 11.66 0.64 -19.19
CA ARG A 318 12.51 -0.05 -18.21
C ARG A 318 13.57 0.93 -17.71
N ILE A 319 13.74 0.95 -16.40
CA ILE A 319 14.51 1.99 -15.71
C ILE A 319 15.73 1.38 -15.07
N ARG A 320 15.51 0.29 -14.35
CA ARG A 320 16.54 -0.46 -13.65
C ARG A 320 16.11 -1.91 -13.52
N GLY A 321 17.09 -2.76 -13.27
CA GLY A 321 16.86 -4.15 -12.92
C GLY A 321 17.83 -4.60 -11.85
N PHE A 322 17.43 -5.67 -11.17
CA PHE A 322 18.13 -6.31 -10.07
C PHE A 322 18.18 -7.81 -10.40
N SER A 323 19.34 -8.44 -10.27
CA SER A 323 19.57 -9.83 -10.69
C SER A 323 20.23 -10.69 -9.60
N ASP A 324 20.24 -10.19 -8.37
CA ASP A 324 21.03 -10.77 -7.27
C ASP A 324 20.21 -11.72 -6.37
N PHE A 325 18.96 -11.98 -6.72
CA PHE A 325 18.10 -12.89 -5.96
C PHE A 325 18.28 -14.32 -6.46
N SER A 326 18.67 -15.22 -5.55
CA SER A 326 18.91 -16.64 -5.86
C SER A 326 17.63 -17.48 -5.93
N GLN A 327 16.46 -16.87 -5.71
CA GLN A 327 15.15 -17.52 -5.71
C GLN A 327 14.14 -16.69 -6.53
N PRO A 328 13.08 -17.33 -7.07
CA PRO A 328 11.99 -16.62 -7.73
C PRO A 328 11.40 -15.53 -6.85
N VAL A 329 11.04 -14.40 -7.45
CA VAL A 329 10.37 -13.29 -6.75
C VAL A 329 8.87 -13.50 -6.90
N MET A 330 8.23 -13.97 -5.81
CA MET A 330 6.78 -14.14 -5.67
C MET A 330 6.10 -12.88 -5.16
#